data_AF-A0A5J4ZWA2-F1
#
_entry.id   AF-A0A5J4ZWA2-F1
#
_cell.length_a   1.000
_cell.length_b   1.000
_cell.length_c   1.000
_cell.angle_alpha   90.00
_cell.angle_beta   90.00
_cell.angle_gamma   90.00
#
_symmetry.space_group_name_H-M   'P 1'
#
loop_
_entity.id
_entity.type
_entity.pdbx_description
1 polymer ?
#
loop_
_entity_poly.entity_id
_entity_poly.type
_entity_poly.pdbx_seq_one_letter_code
_entity_poly.pdbx_strand_id
1 'polypeptide(L)'
;MEIYSNSTRFALACNTSSKIIEPIQSRCALVRFARLSDHEILGRLMVIVEVEQVPCVPEGLEAIIFTADGLKLLSDLGYSPTDIIITLFRIIKNYDMAEYLKLEFMKETGFAHMRICDGVGSYLQLCGLLAKLALVRGTAKAA
;
A
#
# COMPACT_ATOMS: atom_id res chain seq x y z
N MET A 1 -8.93 0.67 33.19
CA MET A 1 -7.83 -0.30 32.92
C MET A 1 -7.20 -0.86 34.20
N GLU A 2 -7.06 -0.09 35.27
CA GLU A 2 -6.33 -0.53 36.48
C GLU A 2 -7.08 -1.57 37.32
N ILE A 3 -8.38 -1.36 37.54
CA ILE A 3 -9.23 -2.15 38.44
C ILE A 3 -9.32 -3.62 38.00
N TYR A 4 -9.31 -3.87 36.69
CA TYR A 4 -9.45 -5.21 36.09
C TYR A 4 -8.16 -5.71 35.43
N SER A 5 -7.02 -5.17 35.85
CA SER A 5 -5.73 -5.60 35.31
C SER A 5 -5.43 -7.07 35.60
N ASN A 6 -6.07 -7.74 36.54
CA ASN A 6 -5.84 -9.18 36.77
C ASN A 6 -6.58 -10.09 35.77
N SER A 7 -7.65 -9.61 35.14
CA SER A 7 -8.50 -10.41 34.25
C SER A 7 -8.50 -9.91 32.80
N THR A 8 -8.08 -8.67 32.54
CA THR A 8 -8.24 -8.04 31.23
C THR A 8 -6.98 -7.28 30.81
N ARG A 9 -6.53 -7.50 29.57
CA ARG A 9 -5.39 -6.81 28.95
C ARG A 9 -5.90 -5.91 27.82
N PHE A 10 -5.33 -4.71 27.71
CA PHE A 10 -5.67 -3.74 26.67
C PHE A 10 -4.51 -3.60 25.70
N ALA A 11 -4.80 -3.62 24.40
CA ALA A 11 -3.87 -3.27 23.33
C ALA A 11 -4.42 -2.05 22.59
N LEU A 12 -3.64 -0.97 22.56
CA LEU A 12 -4.02 0.28 21.92
C LEU A 12 -3.10 0.52 20.72
N ALA A 13 -3.67 0.67 19.53
CA ALA A 13 -2.95 1.02 18.32
C ALA A 13 -3.17 2.51 18.01
N CYS A 14 -2.09 3.25 17.78
CA CYS A 14 -2.16 4.66 17.39
C CYS A 14 -0.97 5.05 16.51
N ASN A 15 -1.18 6.03 15.62
CA ASN A 15 -0.12 6.53 14.73
C ASN A 15 0.75 7.59 15.41
N THR A 16 0.21 8.29 16.40
CA THR A 16 0.89 9.37 17.11
C THR A 16 0.68 9.21 18.60
N SER A 17 1.69 8.69 19.30
CA SER A 17 1.60 8.41 20.75
C SER A 17 1.30 9.66 21.58
N SER A 18 1.75 10.85 21.14
CA SER A 18 1.51 12.11 21.86
C SER A 18 0.05 12.57 21.87
N LYS A 19 -0.81 12.00 21.01
CA LYS A 19 -2.26 12.27 21.04
C LYS A 19 -3.01 11.41 22.06
N ILE A 20 -2.35 10.43 22.66
CA ILE A 20 -2.92 9.64 23.76
C ILE A 20 -2.76 10.44 25.05
N ILE A 21 -3.79 10.48 25.88
CA ILE A 21 -3.71 11.16 27.18
C ILE A 21 -2.65 10.52 28.08
N GLU A 22 -1.90 11.35 28.81
CA GLU A 22 -0.81 10.91 29.70
C GLU A 22 -1.21 9.80 30.70
N PRO A 23 -2.43 9.82 31.31
CA PRO A 23 -2.85 8.75 32.22
C PRO A 23 -2.89 7.35 31.61
N ILE A 24 -3.09 7.24 30.29
CA ILE A 24 -3.05 5.97 29.57
C ILE A 24 -1.60 5.62 29.21
N GLN A 25 -0.82 6.59 28.74
CA GLN A 25 0.59 6.37 28.39
C GLN A 25 1.40 5.88 29.60
N SER A 26 1.17 6.45 30.79
CA SER A 26 1.85 6.06 32.03
C SER A 26 1.58 4.60 32.46
N ARG A 27 0.54 3.96 31.93
CA ARG A 27 0.06 2.64 32.38
C ARG A 27 0.21 1.55 31.32
N CYS A 28 0.68 1.89 30.13
CA CYS A 28 0.85 0.97 29.03
C CYS A 28 2.32 0.90 28.61
N ALA A 29 2.78 -0.28 28.22
CA ALA A 29 4.08 -0.42 27.57
C ALA A 29 4.00 0.23 26.17
N LEU A 30 4.84 1.23 25.92
CA LEU A 30 4.87 1.92 24.63
C LEU A 30 5.79 1.17 23.67
N VAL A 31 5.19 0.39 22.76
CA VAL A 31 5.93 -0.27 21.67
C VAL A 31 5.89 0.64 20.45
N ARG A 32 7.05 1.13 20.03
CA ARG A 32 7.18 1.96 18.82
C ARG A 32 7.45 1.08 17.62
N PHE A 33 6.56 1.13 16.64
CA PHE A 33 6.79 0.51 15.34
C PHE A 33 7.63 1.45 14.49
N ALA A 34 8.82 0.98 14.11
CA ALA A 34 9.63 1.67 13.11
C ALA A 34 9.05 1.42 11.71
N ARG A 35 9.45 2.26 10.74
CA ARG A 35 9.20 1.93 9.34
C ARG A 35 9.91 0.61 9.03
N LEU A 36 9.22 -0.25 8.28
CA LEU A 36 9.82 -1.47 7.74
C LEU A 36 10.98 -1.10 6.83
N SER A 37 12.05 -1.86 6.92
CA SER A 37 13.15 -1.81 5.97
C SER A 37 12.73 -2.42 4.63
N ASP A 38 13.38 -1.97 3.56
CA ASP A 38 13.15 -2.48 2.21
C ASP A 38 13.29 -4.00 2.13
N HIS A 39 14.23 -4.59 2.87
CA HIS A 39 14.44 -6.03 2.96
C HIS A 39 13.24 -6.76 3.61
N GLU A 40 12.65 -6.20 4.67
CA GLU A 40 11.46 -6.78 5.32
C GLU A 40 10.23 -6.70 4.42
N ILE A 41 10.07 -5.58 3.70
CA ILE A 41 8.99 -5.40 2.72
C ILE A 41 9.15 -6.42 1.58
N LEU A 42 10.36 -6.57 1.05
CA LEU A 42 10.67 -7.51 -0.03
C LEU A 42 10.43 -8.96 0.40
N GLY A 43 10.85 -9.33 1.62
CA GLY A 43 10.61 -10.66 2.18
C GLY A 43 9.12 -10.99 2.28
N ARG A 44 8.28 -10.00 2.63
CA ARG A 44 6.82 -10.22 2.67
C ARG A 44 6.19 -10.26 1.29
N LEU A 45 6.66 -9.43 0.36
CA LEU A 45 6.20 -9.42 -1.04
C LEU A 45 6.46 -10.77 -1.73
N MET A 46 7.64 -11.37 -1.51
CA MET A 46 7.98 -12.70 -2.02
C MET A 46 6.94 -13.77 -1.62
N VAL A 47 6.53 -13.79 -0.35
CA VAL A 47 5.51 -14.73 0.14
C VAL A 47 4.17 -14.53 -0.57
N ILE A 48 3.79 -13.28 -0.82
CA ILE A 48 2.52 -12.96 -1.49
C ILE A 48 2.59 -13.37 -2.97
N VAL A 49 3.70 -13.09 -3.65
CA VAL A 49 3.93 -13.47 -5.05
C VAL A 49 3.80 -14.99 -5.22
N GLU A 50 4.33 -15.76 -4.29
CA GLU A 50 4.24 -17.22 -4.29
C GLU A 50 2.80 -17.71 -4.09
N VAL A 51 2.05 -17.12 -3.15
CA VAL A 51 0.66 -17.51 -2.87
C VAL A 51 -0.29 -17.11 -3.99
N GLU A 52 -0.14 -15.90 -4.53
CA GLU A 52 -1.01 -15.33 -5.56
C GLU A 52 -0.59 -15.75 -6.98
N GLN A 53 0.53 -16.47 -7.13
CA GLN A 53 1.08 -16.91 -8.42
C GLN A 53 1.20 -15.78 -9.44
N VAL A 54 1.66 -14.61 -8.99
CA VAL A 54 1.77 -13.41 -9.84
C VAL A 54 3.13 -13.40 -10.53
N PRO A 55 3.20 -13.24 -11.87
CA PRO A 55 4.48 -13.04 -12.53
C PRO A 55 5.12 -11.73 -12.05
N CYS A 56 6.32 -11.83 -11.45
CA CYS A 56 7.05 -10.70 -10.90
C CYS A 56 8.42 -10.56 -11.57
N VAL A 57 8.87 -9.32 -11.75
CA VAL A 57 10.26 -9.01 -12.14
C VAL A 57 10.95 -8.27 -10.99
N PRO A 58 12.26 -8.47 -10.78
CA PRO A 58 13.01 -7.84 -9.70
C PRO A 58 12.90 -6.30 -9.70
N GLU A 59 12.96 -5.69 -10.88
CA GLU A 59 12.86 -4.24 -11.06
C GLU A 59 11.46 -3.71 -10.66
N GLY A 60 10.44 -4.55 -10.80
CA GLY A 60 9.07 -4.24 -10.38
C GLY A 60 8.93 -4.23 -8.86
N LEU A 61 9.63 -5.14 -8.16
CA LEU A 61 9.65 -5.18 -6.69
C LEU A 61 10.38 -3.96 -6.11
N GLU A 62 11.51 -3.57 -6.69
CA GLU A 62 12.21 -2.33 -6.31
C GLU A 62 11.35 -1.09 -6.56
N ALA A 63 10.66 -1.04 -7.70
CA ALA A 63 9.72 0.05 -8.00
C ALA A 63 8.57 0.11 -6.98
N ILE A 64 8.04 -1.02 -6.50
CA ILE A 64 7.04 -1.05 -5.42
C ILE A 64 7.61 -0.45 -4.15
N ILE A 65 8.81 -0.86 -3.74
CA ILE A 65 9.45 -0.39 -2.50
C ILE A 65 9.69 1.12 -2.59
N PHE A 66 10.16 1.62 -3.73
CA PHE A 66 10.39 3.05 -3.95
C PHE A 66 9.09 3.87 -3.98
N THR A 67 8.06 3.38 -4.68
CA THR A 67 6.78 4.09 -4.82
C THR A 67 5.89 3.96 -3.59
N ALA A 68 6.15 2.98 -2.72
CA ALA A 68 5.45 2.79 -1.46
C ALA A 68 5.45 4.08 -0.63
N ASP A 69 6.53 4.86 -0.59
CA ASP A 69 6.59 6.09 0.25
C ASP A 69 5.63 7.20 -0.20
N GLY A 70 5.42 7.40 -1.52
CA GLY A 70 4.48 8.42 -2.02
C GLY A 70 3.01 8.02 -1.83
N LEU A 71 2.70 6.75 -2.07
CA LEU A 71 1.37 6.18 -1.85
C LEU A 71 1.04 6.05 -0.35
N LYS A 72 2.07 5.79 0.47
CA LYS A 72 1.98 5.74 1.93
C LYS A 72 1.61 7.09 2.52
N LEU A 73 2.16 8.18 1.99
CA LEU A 73 1.77 9.53 2.41
C LEU A 73 0.26 9.76 2.23
N LEU A 74 -0.31 9.39 1.08
CA LEU A 74 -1.75 9.50 0.84
C LEU A 74 -2.57 8.62 1.80
N SER A 75 -2.07 7.42 2.10
CA SER A 75 -2.72 6.50 3.03
C SER A 75 -2.67 7.03 4.48
N ASP A 76 -1.53 7.60 4.88
CA ASP A 76 -1.31 8.19 6.21
C ASP A 76 -2.14 9.48 6.40
N LEU A 77 -2.43 10.20 5.32
CA LEU A 77 -3.35 11.34 5.30
C LEU A 77 -4.83 10.92 5.37
N GLY A 78 -5.13 9.62 5.30
CA GLY A 78 -6.49 9.07 5.44
C GLY A 78 -7.33 9.07 4.16
N TYR A 79 -6.70 9.19 2.98
CA TYR A 79 -7.42 9.06 1.73
C TYR A 79 -7.93 7.62 1.52
N SER A 80 -9.15 7.48 1.01
CA SER A 80 -9.71 6.17 0.69
C SER A 80 -8.95 5.53 -0.49
N PRO A 81 -8.66 4.22 -0.45
CA PRO A 81 -8.13 3.48 -1.59
C PRO A 81 -8.94 3.68 -2.87
N THR A 82 -10.27 3.81 -2.74
CA THR A 82 -11.19 4.10 -3.85
C THR A 82 -10.94 5.49 -4.43
N ASP A 83 -10.72 6.50 -3.58
CA ASP A 83 -10.43 7.87 -4.05
C ASP A 83 -9.08 7.95 -4.75
N ILE A 84 -8.08 7.25 -4.20
CA ILE A 84 -6.74 7.16 -4.77
C ILE A 84 -6.80 6.55 -6.17
N ILE A 85 -7.51 5.43 -6.34
CA ILE A 85 -7.55 4.73 -7.63
C ILE A 85 -8.39 5.46 -8.68
N ILE A 86 -9.51 6.10 -8.29
CA ILE A 86 -10.32 6.92 -9.21
C ILE A 86 -9.51 8.14 -9.68
N THR A 87 -8.77 8.76 -8.76
CA THR A 87 -7.90 9.89 -9.10
C THR A 87 -6.77 9.45 -10.03
N LEU A 88 -6.13 8.32 -9.76
CA LEU A 88 -5.09 7.76 -10.61
C LEU A 88 -5.62 7.46 -12.03
N PHE A 89 -6.80 6.85 -12.15
CA PHE A 89 -7.44 6.59 -13.44
C PHE A 89 -7.69 7.88 -14.23
N ARG A 90 -8.16 8.94 -13.55
CA ARG A 90 -8.37 10.26 -14.17
C ARG A 90 -7.05 10.90 -14.63
N ILE A 91 -5.98 10.75 -13.85
CA ILE A 91 -4.65 11.26 -14.22
C ILE A 91 -4.15 10.52 -15.46
N ILE A 92 -4.14 9.18 -15.45
CA ILE A 92 -3.68 8.36 -16.59
C ILE A 92 -4.42 8.74 -17.87
N LYS A 93 -5.74 8.91 -17.81
CA LYS A 93 -6.56 9.29 -18.96
C LYS A 93 -6.11 10.61 -19.60
N ASN A 94 -5.74 11.60 -18.78
CA ASN A 94 -5.40 12.94 -19.25
C ASN A 94 -3.88 13.18 -19.41
N TYR A 95 -3.04 12.24 -18.98
CA TYR A 95 -1.60 12.37 -19.07
C TYR A 95 -1.13 12.20 -20.53
N ASP A 96 -0.13 12.98 -20.93
CA ASP A 96 0.43 12.92 -22.28
C ASP A 96 1.46 11.78 -22.38
N MET A 97 1.06 10.69 -23.04
CA MET A 97 1.86 9.49 -23.25
C MET A 97 1.34 8.70 -24.45
N ALA A 98 2.14 7.76 -24.95
CA ALA A 98 1.76 6.89 -26.06
C ALA A 98 0.44 6.14 -25.78
N GLU A 99 -0.44 6.10 -26.78
CA GLU A 99 -1.81 5.63 -26.63
C GLU A 99 -1.91 4.16 -26.20
N TYR A 100 -1.02 3.31 -26.73
CA TYR A 100 -0.92 1.91 -26.31
C TYR A 100 -0.59 1.77 -24.81
N LEU A 101 0.34 2.59 -24.31
CA LEU A 101 0.77 2.56 -22.91
C LEU A 101 -0.34 3.07 -22.00
N LYS A 102 -1.04 4.11 -22.45
CA LYS A 102 -2.21 4.66 -21.76
C LYS A 102 -3.31 3.61 -21.60
N LEU A 103 -3.62 2.87 -22.67
CA LEU A 103 -4.64 1.82 -22.64
C LEU A 103 -4.27 0.67 -21.68
N GLU A 104 -3.02 0.21 -21.71
CA GLU A 104 -2.56 -0.84 -20.77
C GLU A 104 -2.57 -0.34 -19.31
N PHE A 105 -2.17 0.92 -19.06
CA PHE A 105 -2.24 1.51 -17.72
C PHE A 105 -3.69 1.64 -17.22
N MET A 106 -4.62 2.04 -18.10
CA MET A 106 -6.04 2.12 -17.78
C MET A 106 -6.64 0.75 -17.49
N LYS A 107 -6.24 -0.28 -18.23
CA LYS A 107 -6.67 -1.67 -18.02
C LYS A 107 -6.24 -2.20 -16.66
N GLU A 108 -4.96 -2.09 -16.30
CA GLU A 108 -4.48 -2.54 -14.98
C GLU A 108 -5.09 -1.75 -13.82
N THR A 109 -5.27 -0.43 -14.00
CA THR A 109 -5.96 0.42 -13.01
C THR A 109 -7.43 0.01 -12.86
N GLY A 110 -8.10 -0.37 -13.95
CA GLY A 110 -9.48 -0.89 -13.92
C GLY A 110 -9.61 -2.21 -13.15
N PHE A 111 -8.70 -3.16 -13.36
CA PHE A 111 -8.69 -4.42 -12.61
C PHE A 111 -8.42 -4.22 -11.11
N ALA A 112 -7.54 -3.28 -10.77
CA ALA A 112 -7.32 -2.93 -9.38
C ALA A 112 -8.55 -2.25 -8.77
N HIS A 113 -9.25 -1.37 -9.51
CA HIS A 113 -10.48 -0.73 -9.04
C HIS A 113 -11.59 -1.76 -8.76
N MET A 114 -11.79 -2.72 -9.66
CA MET A 114 -12.75 -3.82 -9.45
C MET A 114 -12.45 -4.58 -8.15
N ARG A 115 -11.18 -4.96 -7.93
CA ARG A 115 -10.77 -5.66 -6.69
C ARG A 115 -10.97 -4.82 -5.43
N ILE A 116 -10.77 -3.50 -5.50
CA ILE A 116 -11.08 -2.58 -4.39
C ILE A 116 -12.59 -2.54 -4.12
N CYS A 117 -13.42 -2.49 -5.18
CA CYS A 117 -14.89 -2.54 -5.05
C CYS A 117 -15.38 -3.87 -4.44
N ASP A 118 -14.69 -4.98 -4.71
CA ASP A 118 -14.98 -6.30 -4.11
C ASP A 118 -14.53 -6.39 -2.63
N GLY A 119 -14.00 -5.31 -2.06
CA GLY A 119 -13.57 -5.23 -0.67
C GLY A 119 -12.08 -5.44 -0.44
N VAL A 120 -11.28 -5.71 -1.49
CA VAL A 120 -9.83 -5.88 -1.41
C VAL A 120 -9.12 -4.53 -1.55
N GLY A 121 -9.45 -3.59 -0.65
CA GLY A 121 -8.96 -2.21 -0.62
C GLY A 121 -7.69 -1.98 0.19
N SER A 122 -6.83 -2.99 0.36
CA SER A 122 -5.65 -2.85 1.22
C SER A 122 -4.58 -1.96 0.57
N TYR A 123 -3.71 -1.38 1.41
CA TYR A 123 -2.51 -0.66 0.94
C TYR A 123 -1.65 -1.52 0.00
N LEU A 124 -1.55 -2.82 0.28
CA LEU A 124 -0.87 -3.80 -0.56
C LEU A 124 -1.44 -3.86 -1.98
N GLN A 125 -2.76 -3.71 -2.14
CA GLN A 125 -3.39 -3.75 -3.45
C GLN A 125 -2.98 -2.55 -4.33
N LEU A 126 -2.87 -1.38 -3.70
CA LEU A 126 -2.39 -0.17 -4.37
C LEU A 126 -0.89 -0.28 -4.72
N CYS A 127 -0.08 -0.87 -3.84
CA CYS A 127 1.32 -1.20 -4.14
C CYS A 127 1.44 -2.17 -5.32
N GLY A 128 0.62 -3.22 -5.34
CA GLY A 128 0.57 -4.20 -6.44
C GLY A 128 0.18 -3.57 -7.78
N LEU A 129 -0.73 -2.60 -7.78
CA LEU A 129 -1.06 -1.82 -8.98
C LEU A 129 0.17 -1.07 -9.51
N LEU A 130 0.91 -0.38 -8.64
CA LEU A 130 2.12 0.37 -9.04
C LEU A 130 3.18 -0.56 -9.64
N ALA A 131 3.36 -1.76 -9.09
CA ALA A 131 4.22 -2.81 -9.64
C ALA A 131 3.87 -3.14 -11.09
N LYS A 132 2.58 -3.37 -11.34
CA LYS A 132 2.08 -3.73 -12.67
C LYS A 132 2.26 -2.60 -13.67
N LEU A 133 2.03 -1.35 -13.26
CA LEU A 133 2.27 -0.19 -14.10
C LEU A 133 3.77 -0.06 -14.46
N ALA A 134 4.67 -0.33 -13.51
CA ALA A 134 6.11 -0.34 -13.77
C ALA A 134 6.51 -1.44 -14.77
N LEU A 135 5.95 -2.64 -14.61
CA LEU A 135 6.12 -3.78 -15.51
C LEU A 135 5.67 -3.46 -16.94
N VAL A 136 4.45 -2.92 -17.10
CA VAL A 136 3.88 -2.53 -18.39
C VAL A 136 4.77 -1.47 -19.07
N ARG A 137 5.36 -0.54 -18.30
CA ARG A 137 6.34 0.41 -18.85
C ARG A 137 7.63 -0.27 -19.31
N GLY A 138 8.08 -1.31 -18.61
CA GLY A 138 9.27 -2.08 -18.96
C GLY A 138 9.11 -2.82 -20.28
N THR A 139 7.97 -3.51 -20.46
CA THR A 139 7.66 -4.25 -21.70
C THR A 139 7.46 -3.31 -22.89
N ALA A 140 6.87 -2.13 -22.66
CA ALA A 140 6.68 -1.08 -23.63
C ALA A 140 7.98 -0.47 -24.21
N LYS A 141 9.11 -0.57 -23.50
CA LYS A 141 10.43 -0.12 -23.98
C LYS A 141 11.18 -1.19 -24.80
N ALA A 142 10.76 -2.45 -24.71
CA ALA A 142 11.41 -3.59 -25.34
C ALA A 142 10.79 -3.98 -26.70
N ALA A 143 9.66 -3.35 -27.05
CA ALA A 143 8.98 -3.44 -28.34
C ALA A 143 9.26 -2.18 -29.18
#